data_AF-R5YF40-F1
#
_entry.id   AF-R5YF40-F1
#
_cell.length_a   1.000
_cell.length_b   1.000
_cell.length_c   1.000
_cell.angle_alpha   90.00
_cell.angle_beta   90.00
_cell.angle_gamma   90.00
#
_symmetry.space_group_name_H-M   'P 1'
#
loop_
_entity.id
_entity.type
_entity.pdbx_description
1 polymer ?
#
loop_
_entity_poly.entity_id
_entity_poly.type
_entity_poly.pdbx_seq_one_letter_code
_entity_poly.pdbx_strand_id
1 'polypeptide(L)' 'MGITTSKKIGNAVERNRARRIIRAAFRDNLPYLKNGYDFVFVARSRTKHLKSTDISAIMSKQLSKAGVKKI' A
#
# COMPACT_ATOMS: atom_id res chain seq x y z
N MET A 1 9.99 4.09 -1.50
CA MET A 1 8.77 3.52 -0.89
C MET A 1 9.09 2.89 0.46
N GLY A 2 8.59 3.48 1.55
CA GLY A 2 8.64 2.89 2.89
C GLY A 2 7.36 2.12 3.24
N ILE A 3 7.46 1.04 4.02
CA ILE A 3 6.31 0.40 4.67
C ILE A 3 6.61 0.18 6.15
N THR A 4 5.77 0.76 7.01
CA THR A 4 5.80 0.51 8.45
C THR A 4 4.74 -0.52 8.82
N THR A 5 5.15 -1.59 9.49
CA THR A 5 4.26 -2.62 10.05
C THR A 5 4.42 -2.69 11.56
N SER A 6 3.35 -2.47 12.31
CA SER A 6 3.38 -2.53 13.78
C SER A 6 3.26 -3.95 14.30
N LYS A 7 3.70 -4.20 15.55
CA LYS A 7 3.49 -5.49 16.24
C LYS A 7 2.00 -5.85 16.39
N LYS A 8 1.09 -4.86 16.39
CA LYS A 8 -0.37 -5.04 16.47
C LYS A 8 -0.99 -5.77 15.27
N ILE A 9 -0.27 -5.89 14.16
CA ILE A 9 -0.74 -6.66 12.99
C ILE A 9 -0.67 -8.16 13.28
N GLY A 10 0.32 -8.59 14.07
CA GLY A 10 0.54 -9.97 14.47
C GLY A 10 1.95 -10.45 14.18
N ASN A 11 2.09 -11.74 13.87
CA ASN A 11 3.40 -12.40 13.81
C ASN A 11 4.24 -11.96 12.59
N ALA A 12 5.46 -12.49 12.45
CA ALA A 12 6.36 -12.13 11.35
C ALA A 12 5.77 -12.44 9.97
N VAL A 13 5.10 -13.59 9.82
CA VAL A 13 4.48 -14.02 8.56
C VAL A 13 3.34 -13.08 8.17
N GLU A 14 2.48 -12.72 9.11
CA GLU A 14 1.36 -11.80 8.90
C GLU A 14 1.83 -10.39 8.53
N ARG A 15 2.86 -9.88 9.22
CA ARG A 15 3.48 -8.59 8.86
C ARG A 15 4.12 -8.63 7.47
N ASN A 16 4.79 -9.73 7.12
CA ASN A 16 5.38 -9.91 5.81
C ASN A 16 4.31 -10.01 4.70
N ARG A 17 3.20 -10.69 4.99
CA ARG A 17 2.02 -10.74 4.11
C ARG A 17 1.46 -9.34 3.86
N ALA A 18 1.22 -8.55 4.90
CA ALA A 18 0.76 -7.17 4.75
C ALA A 18 1.71 -6.32 3.90
N ARG A 19 3.04 -6.45 4.12
CA ARG A 19 4.05 -5.77 3.31
C ARG A 19 4.01 -6.20 1.83
N ARG A 20 3.85 -7.50 1.57
CA ARG A 20 3.72 -8.05 0.20
C ARG A 20 2.48 -7.52 -0.52
N ILE A 21 1.34 -7.50 0.15
CA ILE A 21 0.07 -7.01 -0.41
C ILE A 21 0.21 -5.53 -0.80
N ILE A 22 0.74 -4.69 0.08
CA ILE A 22 0.96 -3.26 -0.20
C ILE A 22 1.95 -3.08 -1.36
N ARG A 23 3.06 -3.83 -1.39
CA ARG A 23 4.02 -3.77 -2.50
C ARG A 23 3.40 -4.14 -3.84
N ALA A 24 2.59 -5.20 -3.88
CA ALA A 24 1.91 -5.60 -5.10
C ALA A 24 0.94 -4.51 -5.59
N ALA A 25 0.07 -4.02 -4.70
CA ALA A 25 -0.85 -2.94 -5.03
C ALA A 25 -0.15 -1.65 -5.48
N PHE A 26 0.99 -1.32 -4.88
CA PHE A 26 1.79 -0.16 -5.27
C PHE A 26 2.39 -0.31 -6.68
N ARG A 27 2.89 -1.51 -7.03
CA ARG A 27 3.41 -1.77 -8.39
C ARG A 27 2.33 -1.57 -9.46
N ASP A 28 1.12 -2.02 -9.20
CA ASP A 28 0.00 -1.87 -10.14
C ASP A 28 -0.36 -0.38 -10.36
N ASN A 29 -0.15 0.47 -9.35
CA ASN A 29 -0.43 1.91 -9.44
C ASN A 29 0.77 2.75 -9.91
N LEU A 30 1.98 2.20 -9.85
CA LEU A 30 3.23 2.93 -10.11
C LEU A 30 3.27 3.67 -11.46
N PRO A 31 2.80 3.10 -12.59
CA PRO A 31 2.81 3.80 -13.88
C PRO A 31 2.01 5.11 -13.88
N TYR A 32 0.99 5.19 -13.01
CA TYR A 32 0.07 6.32 -12.94
C TYR A 32 0.47 7.35 -11.88
N LEU A 33 1.64 7.24 -11.25
CA LEU A 33 2.08 8.18 -10.21
C LEU A 33 2.99 9.28 -10.75
N LYS A 34 2.84 10.47 -10.17
CA LYS A 34 3.75 11.61 -10.36
C LYS A 34 5.11 11.29 -9.74
N ASN A 35 6.16 11.70 -10.43
CA ASN A 35 7.53 11.55 -9.94
C ASN A 35 7.81 12.66 -8.89
N GLY A 36 8.86 12.49 -8.08
CA GLY A 36 9.28 13.50 -7.10
C GLY A 36 8.59 13.40 -5.73
N TYR A 37 7.90 12.29 -5.44
CA TYR A 37 7.28 12.04 -4.14
C TYR A 37 7.84 10.80 -3.46
N ASP A 38 8.02 10.90 -2.14
CA ASP A 38 8.33 9.76 -1.29
C ASP A 38 7.07 9.19 -0.65
N PHE A 39 6.77 7.93 -0.99
CA PHE A 39 5.61 7.23 -0.47
C PHE A 39 5.97 6.41 0.78
N VAL A 40 5.29 6.69 1.88
CA VAL A 40 5.35 5.89 3.12
C VAL A 40 3.97 5.32 3.43
N PHE A 41 3.88 3.99 3.53
CA PHE A 41 2.64 3.30 3.84
C PHE A 41 2.67 2.75 5.26
N VAL A 42 1.58 2.98 6.01
CA VAL A 42 1.37 2.39 7.33
C VAL A 42 0.36 1.24 7.20
N ALA A 43 0.84 0.01 7.35
CA ALA A 43 -0.04 -1.15 7.32
C ALA A 43 -0.92 -1.20 8.58
N ARG A 44 -2.19 -1.56 8.42
CA ARG A 44 -3.15 -1.75 9.51
C ARG A 44 -3.48 -3.23 9.67
N SER A 45 -4.02 -3.64 10.81
CA SER A 45 -4.29 -5.06 11.09
C SER A 45 -5.21 -5.71 10.06
N ARG A 46 -6.16 -4.96 9.48
CA ARG A 46 -7.04 -5.45 8.41
C ARG A 46 -6.30 -5.77 7.10
N THR A 47 -5.16 -5.13 6.83
CA THR A 47 -4.41 -5.27 5.57
C THR A 47 -3.97 -6.71 5.31
N LYS A 48 -3.68 -7.51 6.36
CA LYS A 48 -3.23 -8.90 6.20
C LYS A 48 -4.31 -9.83 5.62
N HIS A 49 -5.58 -9.45 5.74
CA HIS A 49 -6.74 -10.25 5.32
C HIS A 49 -7.26 -9.89 3.92
N LEU A 50 -6.76 -8.81 3.31
CA LEU A 50 -7.21 -8.34 2.01
C LEU A 50 -6.31 -8.86 0.88
N LYS A 51 -6.82 -8.87 -0.36
CA LYS A 51 -6.00 -9.14 -1.55
C LYS A 51 -5.33 -7.86 -2.03
N SER A 52 -4.26 -7.99 -2.81
CA SER A 52 -3.59 -6.84 -3.41
C SER A 52 -4.50 -6.09 -4.37
N THR A 53 -5.42 -6.76 -5.05
CA THR A 53 -6.45 -6.15 -5.91
C THR A 53 -7.35 -5.20 -5.13
N ASP A 54 -7.83 -5.62 -3.94
CA ASP A 54 -8.67 -4.80 -3.09
C ASP A 54 -7.91 -3.57 -2.59
N ILE A 55 -6.67 -3.79 -2.15
CA ILE A 55 -5.79 -2.70 -1.70
C ILE A 55 -5.41 -1.77 -2.85
N SER A 56 -5.23 -2.27 -4.08
CA SER A 56 -4.91 -1.46 -5.26
C SER A 56 -6.02 -0.47 -5.56
N ALA A 57 -7.28 -0.90 -5.55
CA ALA A 57 -8.43 -0.02 -5.76
C ALA A 57 -8.53 1.07 -4.67
N ILE A 58 -8.35 0.69 -3.40
CA ILE A 58 -8.38 1.63 -2.26
C ILE A 58 -7.22 2.62 -2.36
N MET A 59 -6.02 2.12 -2.63
CA MET A 59 -4.80 2.91 -2.77
C MET A 59 -4.93 3.92 -3.92
N SER A 60 -5.46 3.51 -5.07
CA SER A 60 -5.67 4.39 -6.22
C SER A 60 -6.59 5.57 -5.88
N LYS A 61 -7.68 5.32 -5.14
CA LYS A 61 -8.58 6.38 -4.65
C LYS A 61 -7.86 7.34 -3.70
N GLN A 62 -7.05 6.83 -2.78
CA GLN A 62 -6.28 7.66 -1.84
C GLN A 62 -5.22 8.51 -2.55
N LEU A 63 -4.49 7.93 -3.51
CA LEU A 63 -3.46 8.61 -4.30
C LEU A 63 -4.07 9.69 -5.21
N SER A 64 -5.25 9.44 -5.79
CA SER A 64 -5.99 10.45 -6.55
C SER A 64 -6.41 11.62 -5.65
N LYS A 65 -6.97 11.33 -4.46
CA LYS A 65 -7.34 12.36 -3.48
C LYS A 65 -6.14 13.18 -3.00
N ALA A 66 -4.96 12.58 -2.92
CA ALA A 66 -3.72 13.26 -2.55
C ALA A 66 -3.08 14.05 -3.72
N GLY A 67 -3.66 14.04 -4.93
CA GLY A 67 -3.17 14.82 -6.08
C GLY A 67 -1.88 14.28 -6.73
N VAL A 68 -1.43 13.10 -6.32
CA VAL A 68 -0.17 12.47 -6.77
C VAL A 68 -0.36 11.48 -7.92
N LYS A 69 -1.60 11.21 -8.31
CA LYS A 69 -1.90 10.41 -9.51
C LYS A 69 -1.85 11.31 -10.76
N LYS A 70 -1.16 10.87 -11.80
CA LYS A 70 -1.22 11.44 -13.15
C LYS A 70 -2.62 11.12 -13.70
N ILE A 71 -3.34 12.16 -14.11
CA ILE A 71 -4.65 12.03 -14.78
C ILE A 71 -4.39 11.43 -16.16
#